data_AF-A0A3C0JT69-F1
#
_entry.id   AF-A0A3C0JT69-F1
#
_cell.length_a   1.000
_cell.length_b   1.000
_cell.length_c   1.000
_cell.angle_alpha   90.00
_cell.angle_beta   90.00
_cell.angle_gamma   90.00
#
_symmetry.space_group_name_H-M   'P 1'
#
loop_
_entity.id
_entity.type
_entity.pdbx_description
1 polymer ?
#
loop_
_entity_poly.entity_id
_entity_poly.type
_entity_poly.pdbx_seq_one_letter_code
_entity_poly.pdbx_strand_id
1 'polypeptide(L)'
;MTRWLQATIMATGALVEFAGLDLPVIQAEFDKTGDTNSFWTESVESAEEMIALTWYDFLEPIMWVRPVGSTPGRNLGVYSCFIPARRAQMTINGKLAQGNVYLEPRAGKASSTACLAWSETWVGS
;
A
#
# COMPACT_ATOMS: atom_id res chain seq x y z
N MET A 1 -3.62 15.17 6.05
CA MET A 1 -3.84 14.28 4.88
C MET A 1 -4.72 13.08 5.24
N THR A 2 -4.49 12.40 6.36
CA THR A 2 -5.21 11.18 6.79
C THR A 2 -6.75 11.27 6.72
N ARG A 3 -7.37 12.30 7.32
CA ARG A 3 -8.83 12.45 7.32
C ARG A 3 -9.43 12.69 5.94
N TRP A 4 -8.69 13.37 5.05
CA TRP A 4 -9.13 13.56 3.66
C TRP A 4 -9.12 12.24 2.89
N LEU A 5 -8.09 11.42 3.08
CA LEU A 5 -7.98 10.08 2.46
C LEU A 5 -9.15 9.20 2.89
N GLN A 6 -9.46 9.16 4.19
CA GLN A 6 -10.57 8.38 4.73
C GLN A 6 -11.93 8.84 4.17
N ALA A 7 -12.20 10.14 4.22
CA ALA A 7 -13.48 10.70 3.79
C ALA A 7 -13.68 10.70 2.26
N THR A 8 -12.61 10.64 1.48
CA THR A 8 -12.67 10.77 0.01
C THR A 8 -12.43 9.44 -0.70
N ILE A 9 -11.29 8.80 -0.43
CA ILE A 9 -10.86 7.61 -1.15
C ILE A 9 -11.45 6.36 -0.50
N MET A 10 -11.31 6.22 0.83
CA MET A 10 -11.78 5.02 1.53
C MET A 10 -13.29 4.98 1.67
N ALA A 11 -13.99 6.13 1.69
CA ALA A 11 -15.46 6.19 1.75
C ALA A 11 -16.19 5.65 0.50
N THR A 12 -15.48 5.06 -0.47
CA THR A 12 -16.05 4.58 -1.73
C THR A 12 -15.57 3.18 -2.10
N GLY A 13 -16.40 2.44 -2.83
CA GLY A 13 -16.05 1.12 -3.36
C GLY A 13 -15.74 0.08 -2.28
N ALA A 14 -14.74 -0.76 -2.55
CA ALA A 14 -14.35 -1.86 -1.66
C ALA A 14 -13.60 -1.41 -0.38
N LEU A 15 -13.32 -0.11 -0.22
CA LEU A 15 -12.56 0.39 0.93
C LEU A 15 -13.46 0.96 2.03
N VAL A 16 -14.79 0.94 1.85
CA VAL A 16 -15.74 1.59 2.77
C VAL A 16 -15.63 1.10 4.20
N GLU A 17 -15.26 -0.17 4.41
CA GLU A 17 -15.03 -0.74 5.74
C GLU A 17 -13.85 -0.07 6.49
N PHE A 18 -12.92 0.56 5.78
CA PHE A 18 -11.77 1.27 6.33
C PHE A 18 -11.98 2.79 6.45
N ALA A 19 -13.17 3.30 6.11
CA ALA A 19 -13.49 4.72 6.14
C ALA A 19 -13.84 5.27 7.53
N GLY A 20 -13.81 4.42 8.57
CA GLY A 20 -14.13 4.79 9.96
C GLY A 20 -13.30 5.96 10.48
N LEU A 21 -13.98 7.00 10.96
CA LEU A 21 -13.33 8.21 11.51
C LEU A 21 -13.07 8.13 13.01
N ASP A 22 -13.59 7.09 13.67
CA ASP A 22 -13.41 6.75 15.08
C ASP A 22 -12.03 6.16 15.38
N LEU A 23 -11.33 5.64 14.37
CA LEU A 23 -9.94 5.20 14.51
C LEU A 23 -9.02 6.38 14.92
N PRO A 24 -8.10 6.16 15.88
CA PRO A 24 -7.15 7.18 16.30
C PRO A 24 -6.21 7.55 15.14
N VAL A 25 -5.84 8.83 15.09
CA VAL A 25 -4.82 9.33 14.16
C VAL A 25 -3.60 9.70 14.98
N ILE A 26 -2.54 8.92 14.81
CA ILE A 26 -1.26 9.10 15.49
C ILE A 26 -0.32 9.85 14.56
N GLN A 27 0.37 10.86 15.08
CA GLN A 27 1.41 11.56 14.33
C GLN A 27 2.63 10.64 14.21
N ALA A 28 3.17 10.53 12.99
CA ALA A 28 4.35 9.74 12.71
C ALA A 28 5.20 10.41 11.62
N GLU A 29 6.49 10.09 11.64
CA GLU A 29 7.46 10.36 10.59
C GLU A 29 7.60 9.13 9.69
N PHE A 30 7.88 9.38 8.41
CA PHE A 30 7.97 8.35 7.38
C PHE A 30 9.30 8.47 6.67
N ASP A 31 10.02 7.36 6.54
CA ASP A 31 11.28 7.29 5.80
C ASP A 31 11.34 6.01 4.97
N LYS A 32 12.31 5.93 4.07
CA LYS A 32 12.53 4.80 3.18
C LYS A 32 13.99 4.61 2.85
N THR A 33 14.39 3.35 2.68
CA THR A 33 15.77 2.99 2.29
C THR A 33 15.77 1.83 1.30
N GLY A 34 16.87 1.71 0.54
CA GLY A 34 17.08 0.63 -0.43
C GLY A 34 16.76 1.02 -1.87
N ASP A 35 16.68 -0.01 -2.73
CA ASP A 35 16.39 0.09 -4.15
C ASP A 35 15.59 -1.14 -4.63
N THR A 36 14.86 -0.98 -5.72
CA THR A 36 14.02 -2.06 -6.27
C THR A 36 14.82 -3.16 -6.97
N ASN A 37 16.15 -3.11 -6.98
CA ASN A 37 16.99 -4.22 -7.46
C ASN A 37 17.33 -5.21 -6.35
N SER A 38 17.29 -4.78 -5.10
CA SER A 38 17.70 -5.57 -3.94
C SER A 38 16.56 -5.71 -2.92
N PHE A 39 16.26 -4.63 -2.23
CA PHE A 39 15.21 -4.54 -1.23
C PHE A 39 14.71 -3.10 -1.09
N TRP A 40 13.49 -2.96 -0.62
CA TRP A 40 12.92 -1.67 -0.23
C TRP A 40 12.43 -1.77 1.19
N THR A 41 12.77 -0.80 2.03
CA THR A 41 12.24 -0.69 3.38
C THR A 41 11.52 0.64 3.54
N GLU A 42 10.29 0.60 4.06
CA GLU A 42 9.57 1.78 4.55
C GLU A 42 9.50 1.72 6.08
N SER A 43 9.82 2.82 6.73
CA SER A 43 9.74 2.96 8.18
C SER A 43 8.71 4.02 8.57
N VAL A 44 7.95 3.70 9.60
CA VAL A 44 6.98 4.59 10.25
C VAL A 44 7.36 4.71 11.71
N GLU A 45 7.67 5.91 12.16
CA GLU A 45 8.09 6.17 13.53
C GLU A 45 7.17 7.20 14.17
N SER A 46 6.59 6.84 15.31
CA SER A 46 5.80 7.73 16.16
C SER A 46 6.47 7.87 17.53
N ALA A 47 5.86 8.66 18.43
CA ALA A 47 6.33 8.72 19.81
C ALA A 47 6.18 7.39 20.57
N GLU A 48 5.35 6.46 20.08
CA GLU A 48 4.97 5.23 20.78
C GLU A 48 5.54 3.97 20.10
N GLU A 49 5.67 3.99 18.78
CA GLU A 49 5.97 2.80 17.97
C GLU A 49 6.90 3.11 16.79
N MET A 50 7.76 2.13 16.46
CA MET A 50 8.53 2.07 15.23
C MET A 50 8.14 0.81 14.45
N ILE A 51 7.64 0.99 13.23
CA ILE A 51 7.32 -0.08 12.29
C ILE A 51 8.30 -0.01 11.13
N ALA A 52 8.88 -1.14 10.73
CA ALA A 52 9.65 -1.23 9.50
C ALA A 52 9.11 -2.37 8.64
N LEU A 53 8.76 -2.06 7.39
CA LEU A 53 8.28 -3.01 6.39
C LEU A 53 9.34 -3.12 5.31
N THR A 54 9.79 -4.34 5.00
CA THR A 54 10.82 -4.61 3.99
C THR A 54 10.30 -5.58 2.94
N TRP A 55 10.47 -5.26 1.67
CA TRP A 55 10.15 -6.09 0.51
C TRP A 55 11.42 -6.42 -0.26
N TYR A 56 11.52 -7.64 -0.79
CA TYR A 56 12.67 -8.09 -1.58
C TYR A 56 12.28 -9.29 -2.47
N ASP A 57 13.19 -9.69 -3.37
CA ASP A 57 12.92 -10.71 -4.39
C ASP A 57 11.73 -10.28 -5.27
N PHE A 58 11.91 -9.12 -5.93
CA PHE A 58 10.86 -8.44 -6.70
C PHE A 58 10.48 -9.18 -7.98
N LEU A 59 9.21 -9.01 -8.35
CA LEU A 59 8.62 -9.42 -9.62
C LEU A 59 8.54 -8.22 -10.57
N GLU A 60 8.22 -8.50 -11.83
CA GLU A 60 8.01 -7.47 -12.85
C GLU A 60 6.93 -6.44 -12.44
N PRO A 61 7.19 -5.13 -12.62
CA PRO A 61 6.19 -4.11 -12.34
C PRO A 61 4.90 -4.25 -13.14
N ILE A 62 3.79 -3.90 -12.49
CA ILE A 62 2.43 -3.98 -13.03
C ILE A 62 1.78 -2.60 -12.97
N MET A 63 1.39 -2.07 -14.12
CA MET A 63 0.47 -0.93 -14.16
C MET A 63 -0.96 -1.43 -13.93
N TRP A 64 -1.57 -0.96 -12.85
CA TRP A 64 -2.98 -1.18 -12.54
C TRP A 64 -3.76 0.10 -12.85
N VAL A 65 -4.72 -0.01 -13.77
CA VAL A 65 -5.48 1.14 -14.27
C VAL A 65 -6.97 0.92 -14.02
N ARG A 66 -7.58 1.89 -13.35
CA ARG A 66 -9.03 1.96 -13.15
C ARG A 66 -9.51 3.34 -13.58
N PRO A 67 -10.06 3.47 -14.81
CA PRO A 67 -10.58 4.75 -15.29
C PRO A 67 -11.68 5.32 -14.38
N VAL A 68 -11.93 6.63 -14.49
CA VAL A 68 -13.08 7.28 -13.84
C VAL A 68 -14.37 6.55 -14.25
N GLY A 69 -15.27 6.31 -13.29
CA GLY A 69 -16.53 5.59 -13.53
C GLY A 69 -16.41 4.06 -13.60
N SER A 70 -15.20 3.48 -13.61
CA SER A 70 -15.01 2.02 -13.64
C SER A 70 -15.24 1.32 -12.29
N THR A 71 -15.47 2.09 -11.22
CA THR A 71 -15.70 1.57 -9.86
C THR A 71 -17.02 2.16 -9.35
N PRO A 72 -18.03 1.33 -9.07
CA PRO A 72 -19.31 1.81 -8.55
C PRO A 72 -19.14 2.70 -7.31
N GLY A 73 -19.79 3.86 -7.30
CA GLY A 73 -19.73 4.80 -6.19
C GLY A 73 -18.43 5.60 -6.05
N ARG A 74 -17.49 5.48 -7.00
CA ARG A 74 -16.24 6.26 -6.98
C ARG A 74 -16.08 7.15 -8.21
N ASN A 75 -16.09 8.47 -7.99
CA ASN A 75 -15.93 9.48 -9.03
C ASN A 75 -14.47 9.77 -9.40
N LEU A 76 -13.54 8.92 -8.96
CA LEU A 76 -12.11 9.02 -9.22
C LEU A 76 -11.62 7.80 -10.00
N GLY A 77 -10.76 8.07 -10.99
CA GLY A 77 -9.90 7.09 -11.61
C GLY A 77 -8.58 6.97 -10.83
N VAL A 78 -7.91 5.84 -10.97
CA VAL A 78 -6.60 5.60 -10.36
C VAL A 78 -5.68 4.85 -11.31
N TYR A 79 -4.43 5.29 -11.34
CA TYR A 79 -3.31 4.67 -12.05
C TYR A 79 -2.23 4.37 -11.02
N SER A 80 -1.97 3.09 -10.78
CA SER A 80 -1.00 2.64 -9.77
C SER A 80 0.06 1.77 -10.41
N CYS A 81 1.33 2.10 -10.18
CA CYS A 81 2.45 1.20 -10.46
C CYS A 81 2.67 0.30 -9.25
N PHE A 82 2.48 -0.99 -9.44
CA PHE A 82 2.70 -2.00 -8.43
C PHE A 82 4.00 -2.75 -8.70
N ILE A 83 4.85 -2.91 -7.69
CA ILE A 83 6.04 -3.76 -7.76
C ILE A 83 5.84 -4.90 -6.75
N PRO A 84 5.39 -6.08 -7.21
CA PRO A 84 5.16 -7.21 -6.31
C PRO A 84 6.48 -7.79 -5.82
N ALA A 85 6.48 -8.38 -4.63
CA ALA A 85 7.64 -9.01 -4.03
C ALA A 85 7.32 -10.44 -3.64
N ARG A 86 8.21 -11.39 -3.89
CA ARG A 86 8.04 -12.79 -3.45
C ARG A 86 8.23 -12.93 -1.95
N ARG A 87 8.90 -11.96 -1.32
CA ARG A 87 9.22 -11.96 0.11
C ARG A 87 8.99 -10.59 0.70
N ALA A 88 8.56 -10.59 1.96
CA ALA A 88 8.45 -9.39 2.77
C ALA A 88 8.65 -9.74 4.24
N GLN A 89 9.04 -8.76 5.01
CA GLN A 89 9.22 -8.83 6.46
C GLN A 89 8.69 -7.55 7.10
N MET A 90 8.10 -7.66 8.27
CA MET A 90 7.68 -6.51 9.08
C MET A 90 8.23 -6.64 10.50
N THR A 91 8.73 -5.55 11.06
CA THR A 91 9.04 -5.46 12.48
C THR A 91 8.18 -4.38 13.14
N ILE A 92 7.80 -4.63 14.40
CA ILE A 92 7.14 -3.66 15.27
C ILE A 92 8.01 -3.55 16.52
N ASN A 93 8.53 -2.35 16.80
CA ASN A 93 9.49 -2.09 17.87
C ASN A 93 10.68 -3.06 17.85
N GLY A 94 11.21 -3.31 16.64
CA GLY A 94 12.33 -4.24 16.39
C GLY A 94 11.96 -5.73 16.44
N LYS A 95 10.75 -6.10 16.86
CA LYS A 95 10.30 -7.49 16.91
C LYS A 95 9.68 -7.92 15.59
N LEU A 96 10.17 -9.03 15.04
CA LEU A 96 9.63 -9.64 13.83
C LEU A 96 8.15 -10.05 14.00
N ALA A 97 7.29 -9.55 13.13
CA ALA A 97 5.90 -9.97 13.01
C ALA A 97 5.80 -11.33 12.30
N GLN A 98 4.78 -12.12 12.65
CA GLN A 98 4.49 -13.40 12.00
C GLN A 98 3.64 -13.20 10.74
N GLY A 99 3.93 -13.95 9.68
CA GLY A 99 3.18 -13.93 8.44
C GLY A 99 3.93 -14.61 7.30
N ASN A 100 3.22 -14.85 6.19
CA ASN A 100 3.80 -15.39 4.96
C ASN A 100 3.33 -14.58 3.75
N VAL A 101 4.18 -14.48 2.74
CA VAL A 101 3.81 -13.94 1.42
C VAL A 101 3.24 -15.08 0.58
N TYR A 102 2.11 -14.83 -0.06
CA TYR A 102 1.47 -15.78 -0.97
C TYR A 102 1.50 -15.23 -2.39
N LEU A 103 1.81 -16.10 -3.36
CA LEU A 103 1.75 -15.72 -4.76
C LEU A 103 0.29 -15.68 -5.22
N GLU A 104 -0.11 -14.57 -5.81
CA GLU A 104 -1.47 -14.35 -6.28
C GLU A 104 -1.41 -13.48 -7.54
N PRO A 105 -1.89 -13.96 -8.70
CA PRO A 105 -1.88 -13.18 -9.93
C PRO A 105 -2.73 -11.92 -9.80
N ARG A 106 -2.24 -10.80 -10.34
CA ARG A 106 -2.97 -9.52 -10.41
C ARG A 106 -2.99 -9.04 -11.85
N ALA A 107 -4.15 -8.66 -12.37
CA ALA A 107 -4.33 -8.27 -13.78
C ALA A 107 -3.77 -9.30 -14.79
N GLY A 108 -3.86 -10.60 -14.50
CA GLY A 108 -3.29 -11.64 -15.36
C GLY A 108 -1.76 -11.71 -15.40
N LYS A 109 -1.08 -10.97 -14.52
CA LYS A 109 0.39 -11.01 -14.35
C LYS A 109 0.77 -11.67 -13.03
N ALA A 110 1.99 -12.21 -12.96
CA ALA A 110 2.54 -12.76 -11.72
C ALA A 110 2.65 -11.66 -10.66
N SER A 111 2.13 -11.91 -9.46
CA SER A 111 2.12 -10.98 -8.34
C SER A 111 2.06 -11.77 -7.03
N SER A 112 1.95 -11.08 -5.90
CA SER A 112 1.82 -11.66 -4.57
C SER A 112 0.97 -10.78 -3.66
N THR A 113 0.72 -11.26 -2.44
CA THR A 113 0.11 -10.51 -1.34
C THR A 113 1.03 -9.42 -0.77
N ALA A 114 2.31 -9.39 -1.16
CA ALA A 114 3.27 -8.36 -0.76
C ALA A 114 3.65 -7.51 -1.96
N CYS A 115 3.25 -6.23 -1.95
CA CYS A 115 3.43 -5.37 -3.11
C CYS A 115 3.67 -3.92 -2.69
N LEU A 116 4.64 -3.27 -3.33
CA LEU A 116 4.82 -1.83 -3.24
C LEU A 116 3.81 -1.14 -4.16
N ALA A 117 3.04 -0.20 -3.63
CA ALA A 117 2.30 0.77 -4.42
C ALA A 117 3.24 1.94 -4.77
N TRP A 118 4.17 1.71 -5.68
CA TRP A 118 5.33 2.58 -5.92
C TRP A 118 4.95 4.01 -6.32
N SER A 119 3.93 4.14 -7.15
CA SER A 119 3.39 5.43 -7.54
C SER A 119 1.89 5.30 -7.78
N GLU A 120 1.11 6.21 -7.24
CA GLU A 120 -0.33 6.23 -7.43
C GLU A 120 -0.80 7.63 -7.79
N THR A 121 -1.59 7.74 -8.86
CA THR A 121 -2.18 9.01 -9.30
C THR A 121 -3.70 8.86 -9.38
N TRP A 122 -4.39 9.75 -8.67
CA TRP A 122 -5.84 9.85 -8.66
C TRP A 122 -6.27 10.98 -9.58
N VAL A 123 -7.23 10.69 -10.45
CA VAL A 123 -7.75 11.67 -11.42
C VAL A 123 -9.26 11.82 -11.25
N GLY A 124 -9.71 13.06 -11.20
CA GLY A 124 -11.13 13.41 -11.29
C GLY A 124 -11.57 13.58 -12.74
N SER A 125 -12.89 13.68 -12.94
CA SER A 125 -13.51 14.19 -14.16
C SER A 125 -13.34 15.70 -14.29
#